data_AF-A0A366ECS1-F1
#
_entry.id   AF-A0A366ECS1-F1
#
_cell.length_a   1.000
_cell.length_b   1.000
_cell.length_c   1.000
_cell.angle_alpha   90.00
_cell.angle_beta   90.00
_cell.angle_gamma   90.00
#
_symmetry.space_group_name_H-M   'P 1'
#
loop_
_entity.id
_entity.type
_entity.pdbx_description
1 polymer ?
#
loop_
_entity_poly.entity_id
_entity_poly.type
_entity_poly.pdbx_seq_one_letter_code
_entity_poly.pdbx_strand_id
1 'polypeptide(L)'
;FECALGWEIAGRYNQEIHSALLRPPIAVWDEHEASTPLRMPKDRMAFWVSFLPDAYRKLRPDGIWIHDLPYWSNALSAEVGRHAGDLLIKYDPRDVSRIFVQHPVSGHFLEARARNLGFPAISLREWKLARKAVLKKGRGERDDDQIMRTALAQRQIVADAIARTAAARKTPPPSQIVGDDFDAGSMTGIDSRIPSALELLERQTDVQAKPPDG
;
A
#
# COMPACT_ATOMS: atom_id res chain seq x y z
N PHE A 1 5.87 8.12 0.84
CA PHE A 1 4.85 9.14 1.15
C PHE A 1 3.58 8.52 1.71
N GLU A 2 2.90 7.59 1.01
CA GLU A 2 1.64 6.97 1.52
C GLU A 2 1.79 6.21 2.85
N CYS A 3 2.86 5.42 3.04
CA CYS A 3 3.07 4.70 4.31
C CYS A 3 3.38 5.63 5.50
N ALA A 4 4.01 6.79 5.24
CA ALA A 4 4.32 7.76 6.29
C ALA A 4 3.04 8.48 6.74
N LEU A 5 2.17 8.85 5.79
CA LEU A 5 0.88 9.45 6.09
C LEU A 5 -0.04 8.48 6.85
N GLY A 6 -0.10 7.22 6.44
CA GLY A 6 -0.88 6.20 7.14
C GLY A 6 -0.40 5.99 8.58
N TRP A 7 0.92 5.98 8.81
CA TRP A 7 1.49 5.89 10.15
C TRP A 7 1.21 7.13 11.01
N GLU A 8 1.31 8.32 10.42
CA GLU A 8 1.03 9.57 11.13
C GLU A 8 -0.45 9.66 11.56
N ILE A 9 -1.38 9.29 10.67
CA ILE A 9 -2.82 9.36 10.93
C ILE A 9 -3.28 8.21 11.83
N ALA A 10 -3.08 6.97 11.39
CA ALA A 10 -3.65 5.79 12.07
C ALA A 10 -2.82 5.33 13.28
N GLY A 11 -1.55 5.69 13.33
CA GLY A 11 -0.68 5.46 14.48
C GLY A 11 -0.65 6.68 15.38
N ARG A 12 0.21 7.64 15.04
CA ARG A 12 0.62 8.73 15.94
C ARG A 12 -0.55 9.60 16.39
N TYR A 13 -1.29 10.21 15.46
CA TYR A 13 -2.39 11.12 15.76
C TYR A 13 -3.53 10.44 16.54
N ASN A 14 -3.94 9.24 16.11
CA ASN A 14 -5.05 8.54 16.77
C ASN A 14 -4.70 8.03 18.17
N GLN A 15 -3.43 7.81 18.47
CA GLN A 15 -2.95 7.29 19.77
C GLN A 15 -2.40 8.36 20.71
N GLU A 16 -1.95 9.52 20.19
CA GLU A 16 -1.48 10.65 20.99
C GLU A 16 -2.65 11.43 21.62
N ILE A 17 -2.38 12.08 22.75
CA ILE A 17 -3.37 12.92 23.43
C ILE A 17 -3.67 14.13 22.55
N HIS A 18 -4.92 14.25 22.10
CA HIS A 18 -5.34 15.38 21.29
C HIS A 18 -5.64 16.60 22.16
N SER A 19 -5.07 17.75 21.84
CA SER A 19 -5.16 18.99 22.66
C SER A 19 -6.60 19.44 22.94
N ALA A 20 -7.52 19.25 21.99
CA ALA A 20 -8.93 19.61 22.17
C ALA A 20 -9.77 18.57 22.94
N LEU A 21 -9.36 17.30 22.95
CA LEU A 21 -10.11 16.20 23.60
C LEU A 21 -9.52 15.84 24.97
N LEU A 22 -8.28 16.26 25.24
CA LEU A 22 -7.45 15.87 26.39
C LEU A 22 -7.32 14.34 26.57
N ARG A 23 -7.65 13.59 25.53
CA ARG A 23 -7.62 12.13 25.44
C ARG A 23 -7.21 11.72 24.03
N PRO A 24 -6.67 10.51 23.84
CA PRO A 24 -6.44 9.97 22.51
C PRO A 24 -7.75 9.87 21.71
N PRO A 25 -7.78 10.29 20.43
CA PRO A 25 -8.97 10.16 19.58
C PRO A 25 -9.54 8.73 19.54
N ILE A 26 -8.69 7.70 19.51
CA ILE A 26 -9.11 6.29 19.53
C ILE A 26 -9.91 5.95 20.81
N ALA A 27 -9.49 6.47 21.97
CA ALA A 27 -10.16 6.18 23.24
C ALA A 27 -11.55 6.83 23.34
N VAL A 28 -11.70 8.02 22.73
CA VAL A 28 -12.99 8.70 22.64
C VAL A 28 -13.90 7.97 21.65
N TRP A 29 -13.35 7.49 20.54
CA TRP A 29 -14.08 6.68 19.57
C TRP A 29 -14.65 5.40 20.20
N ASP A 30 -13.82 4.60 20.88
CA ASP A 30 -14.23 3.33 21.47
C ASP A 30 -15.36 3.49 22.51
N GLU A 31 -15.32 4.58 23.29
CA GLU A 31 -16.36 4.91 24.27
C GLU A 31 -17.71 5.23 23.58
N HIS A 32 -17.68 6.01 22.49
CA HIS A 32 -18.88 6.31 21.72
C HIS A 32 -19.42 5.09 20.95
N GLU A 33 -18.54 4.24 20.42
CA GLU A 33 -18.90 3.00 19.74
C GLU A 33 -19.64 2.05 20.70
N ALA A 34 -19.16 1.89 21.94
CA ALA A 34 -19.81 1.04 22.94
C ALA A 34 -21.23 1.52 23.33
N SER A 35 -21.47 2.83 23.25
CA SER A 35 -22.77 3.44 23.60
C SER A 35 -23.76 3.53 22.42
N THR A 36 -23.30 3.35 21.18
CA THR A 36 -24.11 3.58 19.98
C THR A 36 -24.46 2.27 19.28
N PRO A 37 -25.74 1.97 19.00
CA PRO A 37 -26.10 0.78 18.25
C PRO A 37 -25.63 0.91 16.79
N LEU A 38 -24.51 0.27 16.44
CA LEU A 38 -24.01 0.23 15.06
C LEU A 38 -24.96 -0.57 14.18
N ARG A 39 -25.48 0.06 13.11
CA ARG A 39 -26.30 -0.63 12.11
C ARG A 39 -25.40 -1.33 11.10
N MET A 40 -25.40 -2.65 11.12
CA MET A 40 -24.74 -3.44 10.08
C MET A 40 -25.52 -3.37 8.75
N PRO A 41 -24.83 -3.30 7.59
CA PRO A 41 -25.49 -3.41 6.30
C PRO A 41 -26.24 -4.73 6.18
N LYS A 42 -27.46 -4.69 5.61
CA LYS A 42 -28.25 -5.90 5.36
C LYS A 42 -27.53 -6.89 4.43
N ASP A 43 -26.84 -6.36 3.43
CA ASP A 43 -25.99 -7.12 2.52
C ASP A 43 -24.57 -6.56 2.58
N ARG A 44 -23.67 -7.32 3.22
CA ARG A 44 -22.27 -6.95 3.37
C ARG A 44 -21.53 -6.92 2.03
N MET A 45 -21.89 -7.81 1.10
CA MET A 45 -21.24 -7.88 -0.20
C MET A 45 -21.62 -6.68 -1.05
N ALA A 46 -22.91 -6.37 -1.19
CA ALA A 46 -23.36 -5.19 -1.92
C ALA A 46 -22.80 -3.89 -1.32
N PHE A 47 -22.73 -3.81 0.01
CA PHE A 47 -22.08 -2.69 0.70
C PHE A 47 -20.61 -2.56 0.32
N TRP A 48 -19.82 -3.64 0.42
CA TRP A 48 -18.40 -3.61 0.04
C TRP A 48 -18.21 -3.24 -1.44
N VAL A 49 -18.99 -3.85 -2.34
CA VAL A 49 -18.95 -3.58 -3.78
C VAL A 49 -19.30 -2.12 -4.11
N SER A 50 -20.14 -1.47 -3.30
CA SER A 50 -20.53 -0.07 -3.52
C SER A 50 -19.34 0.89 -3.51
N PHE A 51 -18.31 0.60 -2.70
CA PHE A 51 -17.08 1.41 -2.59
C PHE A 51 -16.10 1.20 -3.73
N LEU A 52 -16.30 0.17 -4.57
CA LEU A 52 -15.42 -0.09 -5.68
C LEU A 52 -15.62 0.95 -6.80
N PRO A 53 -14.55 1.28 -7.55
CA PRO A 53 -14.65 2.07 -8.78
C PRO A 53 -15.68 1.49 -9.75
N ASP A 54 -16.41 2.39 -10.40
CA ASP A 54 -17.43 2.10 -11.39
C ASP A 54 -16.90 2.17 -12.83
N ALA A 55 -17.52 1.37 -13.69
CA ALA A 55 -17.33 1.41 -15.13
C ALA A 55 -18.61 0.95 -15.82
N TYR A 56 -18.91 1.51 -16.99
CA TYR A 56 -20.03 1.09 -17.83
C TYR A 56 -19.50 0.38 -19.07
N ARG A 57 -19.93 -0.86 -19.32
CA ARG A 57 -19.53 -1.63 -20.51
C ARG A 57 -20.69 -2.46 -21.05
N LYS A 58 -20.67 -2.67 -22.36
CA LYS A 58 -21.59 -3.56 -23.05
C LYS A 58 -21.28 -5.02 -22.75
N LEU A 59 -22.33 -5.80 -22.52
CA LEU A 59 -22.26 -7.26 -22.53
C LEU A 59 -22.20 -7.72 -23.99
N ARG A 60 -21.06 -8.33 -24.37
CA ARG A 60 -20.89 -8.94 -25.69
C ARG A 60 -20.99 -10.46 -25.58
N PRO A 61 -21.22 -11.20 -26.67
CA PRO A 61 -21.21 -12.67 -26.65
C PRO A 61 -19.86 -13.27 -26.20
N ASP A 62 -18.75 -12.56 -26.42
CA ASP A 62 -17.41 -12.92 -25.95
C ASP A 62 -17.14 -12.43 -24.51
N GLY A 63 -18.10 -11.78 -23.87
CA GLY A 63 -18.05 -11.30 -22.50
C GLY A 63 -17.87 -9.80 -22.36
N ILE A 64 -17.52 -9.40 -21.15
CA ILE A 64 -17.37 -7.99 -20.77
C ILE A 64 -15.88 -7.64 -20.85
N TRP A 65 -15.55 -6.60 -21.61
CA TRP A 65 -14.17 -6.16 -21.76
C TRP A 65 -13.88 -4.96 -20.87
N ILE A 66 -12.90 -5.11 -19.96
CA ILE A 66 -12.37 -4.01 -19.16
C ILE A 66 -10.85 -4.17 -19.05
N HIS A 67 -10.11 -3.06 -19.23
CA HIS A 67 -8.64 -3.05 -19.24
C HIS A 67 -7.99 -4.09 -20.19
N ASP A 68 -8.67 -4.36 -21.30
CA ASP A 68 -8.29 -5.34 -22.32
C ASP A 68 -8.31 -6.80 -21.84
N LEU A 69 -9.03 -7.08 -20.76
CA LEU A 69 -9.30 -8.42 -20.25
C LEU A 69 -10.78 -8.77 -20.50
N PRO A 70 -11.07 -9.97 -21.06
CA PRO A 70 -12.42 -10.47 -21.18
C PRO A 70 -12.88 -11.16 -19.88
N TYR A 71 -14.04 -10.76 -19.38
CA TYR A 71 -14.67 -11.32 -18.18
C TYR A 71 -15.97 -12.03 -18.54
N TRP A 72 -16.24 -13.13 -17.84
CA TRP A 72 -17.44 -13.92 -18.04
C TRP A 72 -18.03 -14.41 -16.72
N SER A 73 -19.36 -14.54 -16.70
CA SER A 73 -20.11 -15.22 -15.66
C SER A 73 -21.24 -15.99 -16.31
N ASN A 74 -21.43 -17.26 -15.91
CA ASN A 74 -22.51 -18.09 -16.46
C ASN A 74 -23.90 -17.51 -16.18
N ALA A 75 -24.04 -16.75 -15.09
CA ALA A 75 -25.28 -16.06 -14.73
C ALA A 75 -25.68 -14.96 -15.74
N LEU A 76 -24.74 -14.46 -16.54
CA LEU A 76 -25.00 -13.44 -17.57
C LEU A 76 -25.44 -14.04 -18.91
N SER A 77 -25.37 -15.36 -19.07
CA SER A 77 -25.69 -16.04 -20.34
C SER A 77 -27.10 -15.73 -20.86
N ALA A 78 -28.08 -15.61 -19.96
CA ALA A 78 -29.47 -15.31 -20.31
C ALA A 78 -29.67 -13.87 -20.81
N GLU A 79 -28.79 -12.94 -20.39
CA GLU A 79 -28.89 -11.51 -20.67
C GLU A 79 -28.19 -11.11 -21.98
N VAL A 80 -27.36 -12.02 -22.55
CA VAL A 80 -26.69 -11.80 -23.83
C VAL A 80 -27.74 -11.60 -24.93
N GLY A 81 -27.71 -10.44 -25.58
CA GLY A 81 -28.63 -10.09 -26.66
C GLY A 81 -30.03 -9.63 -26.21
N ARG A 82 -30.41 -9.82 -24.94
CA ARG A 82 -31.64 -9.22 -24.37
C ARG A 82 -31.41 -7.79 -23.91
N HIS A 83 -30.26 -7.54 -23.29
CA HIS A 83 -29.90 -6.21 -22.82
C HIS A 83 -29.06 -5.47 -23.87
N ALA A 84 -29.59 -4.37 -24.41
CA ALA A 84 -28.91 -3.54 -25.41
C ALA A 84 -28.05 -2.42 -24.81
N GLY A 85 -28.20 -2.13 -23.51
CA GLY A 85 -27.50 -1.06 -22.81
C GLY A 85 -26.16 -1.48 -22.20
N ASP A 86 -25.44 -0.49 -21.67
CA ASP A 86 -24.23 -0.71 -20.87
C ASP A 86 -24.61 -1.21 -19.47
N LEU A 87 -23.88 -2.19 -18.95
CA LEU A 87 -24.02 -2.70 -17.59
C LEU A 87 -23.09 -1.93 -16.65
N LEU A 88 -23.57 -1.66 -15.43
CA LEU A 88 -22.74 -1.13 -14.36
C LEU A 88 -21.80 -2.23 -13.86
N ILE A 89 -20.52 -1.92 -13.84
CA ILE A 89 -19.45 -2.81 -13.40
C ILE A 89 -18.70 -2.13 -12.28
N LYS A 90 -18.41 -2.92 -11.25
CA LYS A 90 -17.57 -2.57 -10.12
C LYS A 90 -16.33 -3.46 -10.16
N TYR A 91 -15.15 -2.89 -10.01
CA TYR A 91 -13.90 -3.66 -10.09
C TYR A 91 -12.94 -3.23 -9.00
N ASP A 92 -12.11 -4.15 -8.52
CA ASP A 92 -11.07 -3.83 -7.53
C ASP A 92 -9.75 -3.50 -8.25
N PRO A 93 -9.20 -2.27 -8.15
CA PRO A 93 -7.89 -1.95 -8.69
C PRO A 93 -6.74 -2.79 -8.11
N ARG A 94 -6.95 -3.43 -6.96
CA ARG A 94 -5.98 -4.32 -6.30
C ARG A 94 -6.02 -5.75 -6.85
N ASP A 95 -7.13 -6.14 -7.48
CA ASP A 95 -7.38 -7.50 -7.98
C ASP A 95 -8.16 -7.47 -9.30
N VAL A 96 -7.46 -7.61 -10.43
CA VAL A 96 -8.08 -7.65 -11.76
C VAL A 96 -8.59 -9.04 -12.17
N SER A 97 -8.48 -10.07 -11.32
CA SER A 97 -8.93 -11.42 -11.65
C SER A 97 -10.46 -11.55 -11.79
N ARG A 98 -11.21 -10.62 -11.18
CA ARG A 98 -12.66 -10.62 -11.11
C ARG A 98 -13.23 -9.22 -11.14
N ILE A 99 -14.48 -9.14 -11.57
CA ILE A 99 -15.30 -7.94 -11.56
C ILE A 99 -16.69 -8.28 -11.02
N PHE A 100 -17.42 -7.26 -10.61
CA PHE A 100 -18.79 -7.35 -10.12
C PHE A 100 -19.70 -6.62 -11.09
N VAL A 101 -20.61 -7.35 -11.71
CA VAL A 101 -21.53 -6.84 -12.73
C VAL A 101 -22.89 -6.70 -12.12
N GLN A 102 -23.52 -5.53 -12.23
CA GLN A 102 -24.88 -5.36 -11.78
C GLN A 102 -25.83 -6.05 -12.76
N HIS A 103 -26.65 -6.96 -12.27
CA HIS A 103 -27.67 -7.62 -13.08
C HIS A 103 -28.78 -6.62 -13.43
N PRO A 104 -29.19 -6.50 -14.71
CA PRO A 104 -30.12 -5.45 -15.15
C PRO A 104 -31.52 -5.59 -14.55
N VAL A 105 -32.01 -6.82 -14.36
CA VAL A 105 -33.34 -7.07 -13.78
C VAL A 105 -33.36 -7.06 -12.25
N SER A 106 -32.51 -7.86 -11.59
CA SER A 106 -32.53 -8.02 -10.13
C SER A 106 -31.77 -6.94 -9.36
N GLY A 107 -30.91 -6.15 -10.03
CA GLY A 107 -30.09 -5.12 -9.40
C GLY A 107 -28.96 -5.63 -8.51
N HIS A 108 -28.86 -6.95 -8.30
CA HIS A 108 -27.80 -7.58 -7.51
C HIS A 108 -26.47 -7.63 -8.30
N PHE A 109 -25.37 -7.60 -7.56
CA PHE A 109 -24.04 -7.75 -8.15
C PHE A 109 -23.68 -9.22 -8.32
N LEU A 110 -23.24 -9.57 -9.53
CA LEU A 110 -22.76 -10.89 -9.91
C LEU A 110 -21.25 -10.88 -10.09
N GLU A 111 -20.55 -11.87 -9.55
CA GLU A 111 -19.13 -12.05 -9.82
C GLU A 111 -18.94 -12.59 -11.25
N ALA A 112 -18.09 -11.90 -12.01
CA ALA A 112 -17.58 -12.35 -13.31
C ALA A 112 -16.06 -12.44 -13.24
N ARG A 113 -15.50 -13.57 -13.65
CA ARG A 113 -14.05 -13.80 -13.62
C ARG A 113 -13.43 -13.55 -14.98
N ALA A 114 -12.16 -13.18 -14.97
CA ALA A 114 -11.35 -13.18 -16.17
C ALA A 114 -11.41 -14.57 -16.81
N ARG A 115 -11.47 -14.63 -18.14
CA ARG A 115 -11.67 -15.88 -18.89
C ARG A 115 -10.62 -16.95 -18.55
N ASN A 116 -9.38 -16.53 -18.28
CA ASN A 116 -8.35 -17.44 -17.81
C ASN A 116 -8.59 -17.80 -16.33
N LEU A 117 -9.03 -19.02 -16.05
CA LEU A 117 -9.31 -19.49 -14.68
C LEU A 117 -8.05 -19.55 -13.79
N GLY A 118 -6.85 -19.59 -14.39
CA GLY A 118 -5.58 -19.57 -13.67
C GLY A 118 -5.08 -18.16 -13.32
N PHE A 119 -5.90 -17.12 -13.51
CA PHE A 119 -5.51 -15.73 -13.26
C PHE A 119 -5.23 -15.50 -11.76
N PRO A 120 -3.97 -15.24 -11.35
CA PRO A 120 -3.68 -14.92 -9.96
C PRO A 120 -4.16 -13.51 -9.65
N ALA A 121 -4.32 -13.20 -8.35
CA ALA A 121 -4.64 -11.85 -7.93
C ALA A 121 -3.47 -10.89 -8.25
N ILE A 122 -3.64 -10.13 -9.33
CA ILE A 122 -2.72 -9.09 -9.81
C ILE A 122 -3.42 -7.74 -9.73
N SER A 123 -2.71 -6.71 -9.29
CA SER A 123 -3.25 -5.36 -9.27
C SER A 123 -3.33 -4.76 -10.68
N LEU A 124 -4.25 -3.84 -10.88
CA LEU A 124 -4.41 -3.11 -12.14
C LEU A 124 -3.13 -2.37 -12.54
N ARG A 125 -2.37 -1.89 -11.55
CA ARG A 125 -1.07 -1.25 -11.79
C ARG A 125 -0.04 -2.23 -12.34
N GLU A 126 0.10 -3.40 -11.72
CA GLU A 126 1.02 -4.44 -12.20
C GLU A 126 0.63 -4.91 -13.60
N TRP A 127 -0.67 -5.12 -13.85
CA TRP A 127 -1.19 -5.45 -15.18
C TRP A 127 -0.78 -4.42 -16.24
N LYS A 128 -1.04 -3.13 -15.99
CA LYS A 128 -0.68 -2.05 -16.91
C LYS A 128 0.83 -1.96 -17.15
N LEU A 129 1.64 -2.15 -16.10
CA LEU A 129 3.10 -2.12 -16.21
C LEU A 129 3.64 -3.29 -17.03
N ALA A 130 3.18 -4.50 -16.74
CA ALA A 130 3.57 -5.70 -17.47
C ALA A 130 3.15 -5.62 -18.94
N ARG A 131 1.93 -5.16 -19.22
CA ARG A 131 1.45 -4.93 -20.58
C ARG A 131 2.32 -3.93 -21.32
N LYS A 132 2.63 -2.78 -20.70
CA LYS A 132 3.55 -1.79 -21.29
C LYS A 132 4.93 -2.38 -21.58
N ALA A 133 5.43 -3.26 -20.71
CA ALA A 133 6.70 -3.95 -20.91
C ALA A 133 6.66 -4.96 -22.07
N VAL A 134 5.55 -5.70 -22.26
CA VAL A 134 5.36 -6.61 -23.39
C VAL A 134 5.25 -5.85 -24.71
N LEU A 135 4.44 -4.77 -24.76
CA LEU A 135 4.29 -3.95 -25.96
C LEU A 135 5.63 -3.32 -26.41
N LYS A 136 6.45 -2.86 -25.46
CA LYS A 136 7.80 -2.33 -25.77
C LYS A 136 8.72 -3.36 -26.43
N LYS A 137 8.49 -4.66 -26.19
CA LYS A 137 9.28 -5.75 -26.80
C LYS A 137 8.83 -6.09 -28.22
N GLY A 138 7.91 -5.32 -28.81
CA GLY A 138 7.43 -5.50 -30.19
C GLY A 138 6.54 -6.73 -30.40
N ARG A 139 6.12 -7.40 -29.30
CA ARG A 139 5.21 -8.54 -29.36
C ARG A 139 3.78 -8.00 -29.38
N GLY A 140 3.26 -7.83 -30.58
CA GLY A 140 1.92 -7.30 -30.85
C GLY A 140 0.80 -8.34 -30.77
N GLU A 141 1.11 -9.62 -30.51
CA GLU A 141 0.10 -10.66 -30.38
C GLU A 141 -0.48 -10.68 -28.97
N ARG A 142 -1.81 -10.77 -28.90
CA ARG A 142 -2.59 -10.83 -27.66
C ARG A 142 -2.24 -12.11 -26.89
N ASP A 143 -1.22 -12.03 -26.06
CA ASP A 143 -0.83 -13.08 -25.11
C ASP A 143 -0.98 -12.56 -23.67
N ASP A 144 -2.20 -12.67 -23.15
CA ASP A 144 -2.53 -12.31 -21.77
C ASP A 144 -1.69 -13.12 -20.76
N ASP A 145 -1.35 -14.36 -21.10
CA ASP A 145 -0.51 -15.24 -20.27
C ASP A 145 0.93 -14.71 -20.19
N GLN A 146 1.47 -14.18 -21.28
CA GLN A 146 2.79 -13.54 -21.27
C GLN A 146 2.78 -12.28 -20.38
N ILE A 147 1.72 -11.47 -20.45
CA ILE A 147 1.58 -10.28 -19.58
C ILE A 147 1.54 -10.71 -18.12
N MET A 148 0.75 -11.74 -17.79
CA MET A 148 0.67 -12.30 -16.45
C MET A 148 2.02 -12.80 -15.94
N ARG A 149 2.72 -13.63 -16.71
CA ARG A 149 4.05 -14.15 -16.35
C ARG A 149 5.03 -13.01 -16.10
N THR A 150 4.97 -11.96 -16.93
CA THR A 150 5.80 -10.77 -16.77
C THR A 150 5.47 -10.02 -15.47
N ALA A 151 4.19 -9.85 -15.13
CA ALA A 151 3.77 -9.21 -13.89
C ALA A 151 4.24 -9.99 -12.65
N LEU A 152 4.09 -11.32 -12.66
CA LEU A 152 4.54 -12.19 -11.58
C LEU A 152 6.07 -12.17 -11.42
N ALA A 153 6.82 -12.22 -12.52
CA ALA A 153 8.27 -12.11 -12.50
C ALA A 153 8.73 -10.76 -11.94
N GLN A 154 8.06 -9.65 -12.31
CA GLN A 154 8.33 -8.33 -11.73
C GLN A 154 8.09 -8.30 -10.22
N ARG A 155 7.02 -8.95 -9.74
CA ARG A 155 6.74 -9.05 -8.30
C ARG A 155 7.85 -9.81 -7.56
N GLN A 156 8.35 -10.91 -8.13
CA GLN A 156 9.47 -11.66 -7.55
C GLN A 156 10.75 -10.81 -7.46
N ILE A 157 11.11 -10.09 -8.53
CA ILE A 157 12.28 -9.20 -8.54
C ILE A 157 12.17 -8.13 -7.44
N VAL A 158 10.98 -7.54 -7.27
CA VAL A 158 10.75 -6.54 -6.22
C VAL A 158 10.86 -7.16 -4.82
N ALA A 159 10.28 -8.35 -4.62
CA ALA A 159 10.38 -9.06 -3.33
C ALA A 159 11.83 -9.37 -2.97
N ASP A 160 12.63 -9.86 -3.93
CA ASP A 160 14.05 -10.15 -3.74
C ASP A 160 14.84 -8.87 -3.39
N ALA A 161 14.56 -7.75 -4.07
CA ALA A 161 15.17 -6.47 -3.76
C ALA A 161 14.84 -5.98 -2.34
N ILE A 162 13.58 -6.14 -1.90
CA ILE A 162 13.16 -5.81 -0.53
C ILE A 162 13.89 -6.71 0.48
N ALA A 163 13.95 -8.02 0.23
CA ALA A 163 14.64 -8.97 1.09
C ALA A 163 16.14 -8.65 1.20
N ARG A 164 16.81 -8.34 0.08
CA ARG A 164 18.22 -7.93 0.05
C ARG A 164 18.47 -6.63 0.81
N THR A 165 17.62 -5.62 0.63
CA THR A 165 17.76 -4.35 1.37
C THR A 165 17.48 -4.51 2.87
N ALA A 166 16.52 -5.36 3.24
CA ALA A 166 16.26 -5.70 4.64
C ALA A 166 17.44 -6.45 5.28
N ALA A 167 18.07 -7.40 4.56
CA ALA A 167 19.26 -8.10 5.02
C ALA A 167 20.46 -7.15 5.20
N ALA A 168 20.67 -6.24 4.24
CA ALA A 168 21.72 -5.23 4.32
C ALA A 168 21.56 -4.30 5.54
N ARG A 169 20.32 -3.90 5.87
CA ARG A 169 20.03 -3.09 7.08
C ARG A 169 20.27 -3.82 8.40
N LYS A 170 20.15 -5.16 8.40
CA LYS A 170 20.37 -6.00 9.60
C LYS A 170 21.85 -6.32 9.83
N THR A 171 22.70 -6.14 8.82
CA THR A 171 24.13 -6.35 8.97
C THR A 171 24.71 -5.12 9.66
N PRO A 172 25.34 -5.25 10.84
CA PRO A 172 26.03 -4.12 11.47
C PRO A 172 27.06 -3.56 10.48
N PRO A 173 27.31 -2.24 10.44
CA PRO A 173 28.46 -1.73 9.70
C PRO A 173 29.70 -2.51 10.17
N PRO A 174 30.61 -2.92 9.26
CA PRO A 174 31.83 -3.58 9.67
C PRO A 174 32.51 -2.65 10.69
N SER A 175 32.63 -3.12 11.93
CA SER A 175 33.44 -2.46 12.93
C SER A 175 34.81 -2.29 12.30
N GLN A 176 35.23 -1.05 12.09
CA GLN A 176 36.62 -0.76 11.82
C GLN A 176 37.38 -1.28 13.05
N ILE A 177 37.89 -2.50 12.95
CA ILE A 177 38.91 -2.98 13.88
C ILE A 177 40.15 -2.20 13.47
N VAL A 178 40.27 -0.99 14.02
CA VAL A 178 41.54 -0.32 14.18
C VAL A 178 42.31 -1.22 15.13
N GLY A 179 43.27 -1.95 14.58
CA GLY A 179 44.28 -2.61 15.39
C GLY A 179 45.09 -1.50 16.04
N ASP A 180 44.88 -1.29 17.33
CA ASP A 180 45.90 -0.73 18.20
C ASP A 180 45.91 -1.56 19.48
N ASP A 181 47.08 -2.11 19.76
CA ASP A 181 47.41 -2.78 21.00
C ASP A 181 47.20 -1.80 22.17
N PHE A 182 46.17 -2.03 22.99
CA PHE A 182 46.22 -1.56 24.37
C PHE A 182 45.49 -2.52 25.32
N ASP A 183 46.29 -3.05 26.23
CA ASP A 183 45.96 -4.02 27.26
C ASP A 183 45.16 -3.39 28.42
N ALA A 184 44.38 -4.25 29.06
CA ALA A 184 43.84 -4.21 30.41
C ALA A 184 42.81 -3.13 30.82
N GLY A 185 41.54 -3.57 30.80
CA GLY A 185 40.74 -3.58 32.03
C GLY A 185 39.58 -2.58 32.17
N SER A 186 38.44 -3.12 32.62
CA SER A 186 37.43 -2.42 33.43
C SER A 186 36.37 -1.54 32.73
N MET A 187 35.18 -2.15 32.60
CA MET A 187 33.85 -1.64 32.96
C MET A 187 33.63 -0.12 33.11
N THR A 188 32.61 0.33 32.35
CA THR A 188 31.49 1.20 32.77
C THR A 188 31.74 2.65 33.15
N GLY A 189 30.93 3.54 32.57
CA GLY A 189 30.58 4.82 33.17
C GLY A 189 30.78 6.00 32.23
N ILE A 190 29.69 6.49 31.64
CA ILE A 190 29.63 7.83 31.06
C ILE A 190 29.82 8.81 32.23
N ASP A 191 31.03 9.36 32.38
CA ASP A 191 31.35 10.33 33.42
C ASP A 191 30.97 11.74 32.95
N SER A 192 29.92 12.30 33.55
CA SER A 192 29.34 13.62 33.24
C SER A 192 30.18 14.81 33.73
N ARG A 193 31.49 14.61 33.95
CA ARG A 193 32.43 15.63 34.44
C ARG A 193 33.41 16.16 33.39
N ILE A 194 33.41 15.59 32.18
CA ILE A 194 34.18 16.09 31.04
C ILE A 194 33.27 17.02 30.23
N PRO A 195 33.51 18.34 30.19
CA PRO A 195 32.65 19.25 29.45
C PRO A 195 32.70 18.93 27.96
N SER A 196 31.54 18.99 27.31
CA SER A 196 31.44 18.70 25.88
C SER A 196 32.20 19.74 25.06
N ALA A 197 32.64 19.39 23.86
CA ALA A 197 33.34 20.32 22.96
C ALA A 197 32.53 21.60 22.64
N LEU A 198 31.21 21.55 22.84
CA LEU A 198 30.27 22.68 22.70
C LEU A 198 30.35 23.65 23.90
N GLU A 199 30.50 23.13 25.12
CA GLU A 199 30.63 23.94 26.35
C GLU A 199 32.00 24.64 26.46
N LEU A 200 33.05 24.08 25.85
CA LEU A 200 34.37 24.72 25.78
C LEU A 200 34.41 25.86 24.74
N LEU A 201 33.57 25.79 23.70
CA LEU A 201 33.46 26.85 22.69
C LEU A 201 32.71 28.07 23.23
N GLU A 202 31.65 27.86 24.01
CA GLU A 202 30.86 28.94 24.65
C GLU A 202 31.66 29.71 25.71
N ARG A 203 32.64 29.07 26.36
CA ARG A 203 33.56 29.75 27.30
C ARG A 203 34.61 30.63 26.61
N GLN A 204 34.95 30.40 25.34
CA GLN A 204 35.93 31.21 24.63
C GLN A 204 35.34 32.50 24.04
N THR A 205 34.03 32.56 23.79
CA THR A 205 33.35 33.77 23.32
C THR A 205 33.16 34.83 24.42
N ASP A 206 33.07 34.42 25.70
CA ASP A 206 32.92 35.34 26.83
C ASP A 206 34.25 36.00 27.27
N VAL A 207 35.40 35.45 26.90
CA VAL A 207 36.72 36.01 27.25
C VAL A 207 37.16 37.12 26.28
N GLN A 208 36.56 37.21 25.08
CA GLN A 208 36.89 38.22 24.06
C GLN A 208 36.02 39.50 24.09
N ALA A 209 35.09 39.62 25.04
CA ALA A 209 34.18 40.77 25.18
C ALA A 209 34.49 41.69 26.39
N LYS A 210 35.76 41.80 26.81
CA LYS A 210 36.18 42.80 27.82
C LYS A 210 37.17 43.79 27.21
N PRO A 211 36.82 45.09 27.06
CA PRO A 211 37.75 46.10 26.59
C PRO A 211 38.82 46.39 27.67
N PRO A 212 40.05 46.79 27.29
CA PRO A 212 41.05 47.24 28.25
C PRO A 212 40.68 48.65 28.72
N ASP A 213 40.18 48.78 29.95
CA ASP A 213 40.18 50.05 30.66
C ASP A 213 41.63 50.33 31.14
N GLY A 214 42.08 51.56 30.86
CA GLY A 214 43.44 52.05 31.14
C GLY A 214 43.73 52.41 32.58
#